data_AF-A0A958VV90-F1
#
_entry.id   AF-A0A958VV90-F1
#
_cell.length_a   1.000
_cell.length_b   1.000
_cell.length_c   1.000
_cell.angle_alpha   90.00
_cell.angle_beta   90.00
_cell.angle_gamma   90.00
#
_symmetry.space_group_name_H-M   'P 1'
#
loop_
_entity.id
_entity.type
_entity.pdbx_description
1 polymer ?
#
loop_
_entity_poly.entity_id
_entity_poly.type
_entity_poly.pdbx_seq_one_letter_code
_entity_poly.pdbx_strand_id
1 'polypeptide(L)'
;MSAEKRNKIEWLNHFVGFVSVVLGVLMAFWLNSWNESRKESDSIETALQNIRIEIEKNQGGMDSIITKNKRQRDMLEEYLKYIDEDMEVRVSKERLNPLLAQYGEYLTSDGTGVKINLELFQLSEVAWVTTHRTGILAAIDFELAFTLESTYDLQEKVNSFDDTIISELRNISGKKDSFEKIYRALDIEINLATQLKERQYPKALKAISEQLQR
;
A
#
# COMPACT_ATOMS: atom_id res chain seq x y z
N MET A 1 36.66 12.79 -78.42
CA MET A 1 36.71 12.64 -76.94
C MET A 1 35.90 13.75 -76.28
N SER A 2 34.62 13.54 -75.96
CA SER A 2 33.85 14.39 -75.02
C SER A 2 32.45 13.80 -74.79
N ALA A 3 32.35 12.66 -74.10
CA ALA A 3 31.05 12.05 -73.79
C ALA A 3 30.97 11.39 -72.40
N GLU A 4 31.93 11.64 -71.50
CA GLU A 4 32.01 10.91 -70.23
C GLU A 4 31.67 11.76 -68.98
N LYS A 5 31.35 13.04 -69.15
CA LYS A 5 31.11 13.96 -68.01
C LYS A 5 29.64 14.20 -67.63
N ARG A 6 28.64 13.75 -68.42
CA ARG A 6 27.22 14.03 -68.15
C ARG A 6 26.54 13.04 -67.19
N ASN A 7 26.91 11.76 -67.20
CA ASN A 7 26.29 10.74 -66.31
C ASN A 7 26.71 10.84 -64.84
N LYS A 8 27.84 11.50 -64.55
CA LYS A 8 28.37 11.60 -63.18
C LYS A 8 27.59 12.56 -62.28
N ILE A 9 26.90 13.55 -62.87
CA ILE A 9 26.17 14.58 -62.14
C ILE A 9 24.75 14.11 -61.78
N GLU A 10 24.10 13.33 -62.64
CA GLU A 10 22.76 12.80 -62.37
C GLU A 10 22.75 11.80 -61.20
N TRP A 11 23.79 10.95 -61.10
CA TRP A 11 23.91 10.00 -60.00
C TRP A 11 24.07 10.67 -58.63
N LEU A 12 24.79 11.80 -58.54
CA LEU A 12 24.91 12.59 -57.31
C LEU A 12 23.56 13.17 -56.88
N ASN A 13 22.75 13.67 -57.82
CA ASN A 13 21.42 14.19 -57.53
C ASN A 13 20.47 13.10 -57.03
N HIS A 14 20.52 11.90 -57.64
CA HIS A 14 19.76 10.75 -57.17
C HIS A 14 20.21 10.27 -55.78
N PHE A 15 21.52 10.29 -55.50
CA PHE A 15 22.06 9.94 -54.18
C PHE A 15 21.63 10.95 -53.09
N VAL A 16 21.72 12.25 -53.36
CA VAL A 16 21.24 13.30 -52.43
C VAL A 16 19.74 13.17 -52.19
N GLY A 17 18.95 12.90 -53.24
CA GLY A 17 17.52 12.62 -53.10
C GLY A 17 17.22 11.41 -52.22
N PHE A 18 17.95 10.30 -52.43
CA PHE A 18 17.83 9.09 -51.60
C PHE A 18 18.19 9.36 -50.13
N VAL A 19 19.32 10.00 -49.87
CA VAL A 19 19.76 10.37 -48.50
C VAL A 19 18.74 11.29 -47.83
N SER A 20 18.18 12.25 -48.57
CA SER A 20 17.15 13.17 -48.05
C SER A 20 15.88 12.43 -47.63
N VAL A 21 15.42 11.46 -48.42
CA VAL A 21 14.26 10.62 -48.07
C VAL A 21 14.57 9.77 -46.83
N VAL A 22 15.73 9.13 -46.76
CA VAL A 22 16.13 8.32 -45.60
C VAL A 22 16.20 9.16 -44.34
N LEU A 23 16.81 10.34 -44.39
CA LEU A 23 16.87 11.27 -43.25
C LEU A 23 15.48 11.72 -42.81
N GLY A 24 14.57 12.00 -43.75
CA GLY A 24 13.18 12.35 -43.44
C GLY A 24 12.46 11.25 -42.67
N VAL A 25 12.61 10.00 -43.11
CA VAL A 25 12.02 8.83 -42.45
C VAL A 25 12.64 8.60 -41.07
N LEU A 26 13.97 8.68 -40.94
CA LEU A 26 14.65 8.52 -39.65
C LEU A 26 14.25 9.61 -38.65
N MET A 27 14.14 10.87 -39.09
CA MET A 27 13.68 11.97 -38.23
C MET A 27 12.24 11.75 -37.76
N ALA A 28 11.35 11.26 -38.62
CA ALA A 28 9.97 10.95 -38.24
C ALA A 28 9.90 9.85 -37.18
N PHE A 29 10.66 8.76 -37.34
CA PHE A 29 10.75 7.71 -36.31
C PHE A 29 11.33 8.24 -35.01
N TRP A 30 12.41 9.03 -35.08
CA TRP A 30 13.03 9.60 -33.90
C TRP A 30 12.08 10.53 -33.13
N LEU A 31 11.34 11.40 -33.82
CA LEU A 31 10.33 12.26 -33.21
C LEU A 31 9.19 11.46 -32.56
N ASN A 32 8.75 10.38 -33.21
CA ASN A 32 7.70 9.53 -32.67
C ASN A 32 8.18 8.80 -31.40
N SER A 33 9.37 8.19 -31.43
CA SER A 33 9.97 7.53 -30.27
C SER A 33 10.24 8.49 -29.12
N TRP A 34 10.65 9.73 -29.40
CA TRP A 34 10.84 10.76 -28.38
C TRP A 34 9.53 11.14 -27.71
N ASN A 35 8.45 11.33 -28.48
CA ASN A 35 7.13 11.66 -27.94
C ASN A 35 6.54 10.49 -27.12
N GLU A 36 6.73 9.25 -27.56
CA GLU A 36 6.29 8.05 -26.83
C GLU A 36 7.04 7.89 -25.51
N SER A 37 8.38 8.01 -25.53
CA SER A 37 9.21 7.96 -24.32
C SER A 37 8.86 9.07 -23.34
N ARG A 38 8.54 10.28 -23.81
CA ARG A 38 8.08 11.38 -22.95
C ARG A 38 6.76 11.05 -22.27
N LYS A 39 5.76 10.54 -23.01
CA LYS A 39 4.46 10.16 -22.44
C LYS A 39 4.58 9.03 -21.43
N GLU A 40 5.46 8.08 -21.70
CA GLU A 40 5.78 6.99 -20.77
C GLU A 40 6.38 7.55 -19.47
N SER A 41 7.38 8.43 -19.58
CA SER A 41 7.99 9.12 -18.43
C SER A 41 6.96 9.92 -17.61
N ASP A 42 6.09 10.70 -18.26
CA ASP A 42 5.05 11.49 -17.58
C ASP A 42 4.06 10.56 -16.84
N SER A 43 3.75 9.39 -17.40
CA SER A 43 2.87 8.39 -16.80
C SER A 43 3.51 7.71 -15.58
N ILE A 44 4.81 7.38 -15.68
CA ILE A 44 5.60 6.86 -14.55
C ILE A 44 5.63 7.87 -13.41
N GLU A 45 5.97 9.13 -13.71
CA GLU A 45 6.03 10.20 -12.70
C GLU A 45 4.69 10.34 -11.98
N THR A 46 3.59 10.41 -12.74
CA THR A 46 2.23 10.53 -12.17
C THR A 46 1.89 9.34 -11.27
N ALA A 47 2.22 8.12 -11.69
CA ALA A 47 1.97 6.92 -10.89
C ALA A 47 2.77 6.91 -9.59
N LEU A 48 4.06 7.24 -9.65
CA LEU A 48 4.94 7.31 -8.49
C LEU A 48 4.52 8.41 -7.51
N GLN A 49 4.07 9.57 -8.01
CA GLN A 49 3.49 10.63 -7.18
C GLN A 49 2.22 10.16 -6.46
N ASN A 50 1.33 9.45 -7.16
CA ASN A 50 0.11 8.91 -6.56
C ASN A 50 0.42 7.86 -5.47
N ILE A 51 1.37 6.94 -5.73
CA ILE A 51 1.82 5.95 -4.73
C ILE A 51 2.43 6.67 -3.53
N ARG A 52 3.27 7.68 -3.75
CA ARG A 52 3.86 8.47 -2.66
C ARG A 52 2.78 9.10 -1.79
N ILE A 53 1.79 9.77 -2.39
CA ILE A 53 0.68 10.40 -1.67
C ILE A 53 -0.13 9.36 -0.88
N GLU A 54 -0.39 8.18 -1.47
CA GLU A 54 -1.07 7.08 -0.79
C GLU A 54 -0.28 6.59 0.43
N ILE A 55 1.02 6.34 0.28
CA ILE A 55 1.88 5.91 1.38
C ILE A 55 1.95 6.98 2.48
N GLU A 56 2.14 8.25 2.13
CA GLU A 56 2.17 9.36 3.11
C GLU A 56 0.85 9.48 3.88
N LYS A 57 -0.29 9.34 3.18
CA LYS A 57 -1.63 9.38 3.80
C LYS A 57 -1.86 8.19 4.71
N ASN A 58 -1.52 6.98 4.26
CA ASN A 58 -1.62 5.76 5.06
C ASN A 58 -0.75 5.90 6.31
N GLN A 59 0.55 6.23 6.14
CA GLN A 59 1.50 6.38 7.24
C GLN A 59 1.05 7.43 8.27
N GLY A 60 0.53 8.57 7.82
CA GLY A 60 0.05 9.64 8.68
C GLY A 60 -1.16 9.27 9.54
N GLY A 61 -1.98 8.32 9.09
CA GLY A 61 -3.11 7.78 9.85
C GLY A 61 -2.75 6.68 10.84
N MET A 62 -1.61 6.01 10.67
CA MET A 62 -1.29 4.80 11.43
C MET A 62 -0.98 5.04 12.91
N ASP A 63 -0.48 6.22 13.29
CA ASP A 63 -0.10 6.46 14.69
C ASP A 63 -1.28 6.38 15.65
N SER A 64 -2.38 7.05 15.30
CA SER A 64 -3.59 7.03 16.11
C SER A 64 -4.21 5.63 16.16
N ILE A 65 -4.24 4.93 15.01
CA ILE A 65 -4.79 3.57 14.91
C ILE A 65 -3.95 2.58 15.73
N ILE A 66 -2.62 2.58 15.58
CA ILE A 66 -1.72 1.72 16.37
C ILE A 66 -1.92 1.96 17.87
N THR A 67 -1.99 3.21 18.31
CA THR A 67 -2.20 3.52 19.73
C THR A 67 -3.55 3.00 20.23
N LYS A 68 -4.62 3.16 19.45
CA LYS A 68 -5.95 2.66 19.84
C LYS A 68 -6.02 1.14 19.82
N ASN A 69 -5.45 0.47 18.81
CA ASN A 69 -5.43 -0.99 18.74
C ASN A 69 -4.59 -1.58 19.88
N LYS A 70 -3.49 -0.94 20.28
CA LYS A 70 -2.75 -1.31 21.50
C LYS A 70 -3.64 -1.24 22.75
N ARG A 71 -4.39 -0.14 22.92
CA ARG A 71 -5.33 -0.01 24.05
C ARG A 71 -6.45 -1.05 24.00
N GLN A 72 -6.99 -1.35 22.83
CA GLN A 72 -8.02 -2.38 22.64
C GLN A 72 -7.49 -3.78 22.95
N ARG A 73 -6.27 -4.09 22.50
CA ARG A 73 -5.56 -5.32 22.85
C ARG A 73 -5.37 -5.44 24.36
N ASP A 74 -4.86 -4.39 25.02
CA ASP A 74 -4.64 -4.38 26.47
C ASP A 74 -5.96 -4.54 27.24
N MET A 75 -7.03 -3.90 26.76
CA MET A 75 -8.38 -4.06 27.30
C MET A 75 -8.84 -5.52 27.21
N LEU A 76 -8.68 -6.16 26.04
CA LEU A 76 -9.05 -7.56 25.86
C LEU A 76 -8.21 -8.48 26.75
N GLU A 77 -6.90 -8.26 26.85
CA GLU A 77 -6.02 -9.04 27.71
C GLU A 77 -6.47 -8.99 29.17
N GLU A 78 -6.77 -7.80 29.69
CA GLU A 78 -7.26 -7.64 31.06
C GLU A 78 -8.67 -8.24 31.23
N TYR A 79 -9.58 -8.00 30.29
CA TYR A 79 -10.94 -8.55 30.35
C TYR A 79 -10.95 -10.09 30.36
N LEU A 80 -10.11 -10.73 29.55
CA LEU A 80 -9.95 -12.18 29.47
C LEU A 80 -9.51 -12.84 30.79
N LYS A 81 -8.90 -12.08 31.73
CA LYS A 81 -8.52 -12.58 33.07
C LYS A 81 -9.72 -12.69 34.02
N TYR A 82 -10.81 -11.99 33.74
CA TYR A 82 -11.97 -11.88 34.63
C TYR A 82 -13.17 -12.74 34.21
N ILE A 83 -13.09 -13.33 33.02
CA ILE A 83 -14.13 -14.16 32.45
C ILE A 83 -13.68 -15.62 32.35
N ASP A 84 -14.66 -16.52 32.31
CA ASP A 84 -14.41 -17.93 32.04
C ASP A 84 -14.66 -18.33 30.58
N GLU A 85 -14.61 -19.63 30.32
CA GLU A 85 -14.77 -20.22 28.99
C GLU A 85 -16.11 -19.85 28.34
N ASP A 86 -17.15 -19.66 29.16
CA ASP A 86 -18.52 -19.33 28.75
C ASP A 86 -18.79 -17.81 28.85
N MET A 87 -17.72 -17.00 28.95
CA MET A 87 -17.76 -15.53 29.06
C MET A 87 -18.48 -15.00 30.31
N GLU A 88 -18.64 -15.83 31.35
CA GLU A 88 -19.23 -15.40 32.62
C GLU A 88 -18.19 -14.67 33.48
N VAL A 89 -18.57 -13.50 33.99
CA VAL A 89 -17.69 -12.70 34.85
C VAL A 89 -17.58 -13.37 36.22
N ARG A 90 -16.37 -13.83 36.58
CA ARG A 90 -16.09 -14.53 37.84
C ARG A 90 -15.66 -13.62 38.99
N VAL A 91 -15.69 -12.30 38.79
CA VAL A 91 -15.25 -11.32 39.80
C VAL A 91 -16.37 -10.39 40.22
N SER A 92 -16.24 -9.83 41.42
CA SER A 92 -17.20 -8.86 41.94
C SER A 92 -17.18 -7.56 41.15
N LYS A 93 -18.28 -6.79 41.20
CA LYS A 93 -18.40 -5.49 40.51
C LYS A 93 -17.29 -4.52 40.93
N GLU A 94 -16.86 -4.56 42.19
CA GLU A 94 -15.77 -3.72 42.72
C GLU A 94 -14.44 -3.99 42.02
N ARG A 95 -14.21 -5.22 41.53
CA ARG A 95 -13.01 -5.57 40.75
C ARG A 95 -13.14 -5.27 39.27
N LEU A 96 -14.37 -5.27 38.74
CA LEU A 96 -14.63 -4.96 37.32
C LEU A 96 -14.72 -3.44 37.06
N ASN A 97 -15.18 -2.65 38.03
CA ASN A 97 -15.38 -1.21 37.90
C ASN A 97 -14.11 -0.44 37.48
N PRO A 98 -12.90 -0.73 37.99
CA PRO A 98 -11.68 -0.08 37.52
C PRO A 98 -11.43 -0.33 36.02
N LEU A 99 -11.68 -1.54 35.52
CA LEU A 99 -11.55 -1.88 34.11
C LEU A 99 -12.52 -1.08 33.24
N LEU A 100 -13.79 -1.01 33.67
CA LEU A 100 -14.82 -0.22 32.98
C LEU A 100 -14.50 1.28 32.98
N ALA A 101 -13.94 1.79 34.09
CA ALA A 101 -13.51 3.19 34.17
C ALA A 101 -12.30 3.48 33.27
N GLN A 102 -11.38 2.53 33.16
CA GLN A 102 -10.15 2.68 32.36
C GLN A 102 -10.41 2.54 30.85
N TYR A 103 -11.31 1.64 30.44
CA TYR A 103 -11.55 1.29 29.04
C TYR A 103 -12.98 1.56 28.56
N GLY A 104 -13.73 2.42 29.26
CA GLY A 104 -15.13 2.74 28.92
C GLY A 104 -15.34 3.30 27.51
N GLU A 105 -14.28 3.77 26.85
CA GLU A 105 -14.30 4.17 25.42
C GLU A 105 -14.43 2.98 24.46
N TYR A 106 -13.95 1.79 24.85
CA TYR A 106 -13.99 0.57 24.03
C TYR A 106 -14.99 -0.44 24.53
N LEU A 107 -15.37 -0.39 25.81
CA LEU A 107 -16.21 -1.37 26.45
C LEU A 107 -17.42 -0.68 27.09
N THR A 108 -18.60 -0.83 26.47
CA THR A 108 -19.85 -0.31 27.00
C THR A 108 -20.81 -1.45 27.31
N SER A 109 -21.57 -1.33 28.40
CA SER A 109 -22.65 -2.26 28.72
C SER A 109 -23.99 -1.57 28.51
N ASP A 110 -24.89 -2.20 27.74
CA ASP A 110 -26.25 -1.70 27.52
C ASP A 110 -27.30 -2.45 28.36
N GLY A 111 -26.85 -3.20 29.38
CA GLY A 111 -27.71 -4.03 30.23
C GLY A 111 -28.11 -5.37 29.61
N THR A 112 -27.85 -5.58 28.31
CA THR A 112 -28.10 -6.84 27.61
C THR A 112 -26.84 -7.52 27.08
N GLY A 113 -25.72 -6.79 27.00
CA GLY A 113 -24.42 -7.33 26.65
C GLY A 113 -23.30 -6.32 26.81
N VAL A 114 -22.13 -6.71 26.30
CA VAL A 114 -20.95 -5.86 26.18
C VAL A 114 -20.77 -5.49 24.71
N LYS A 115 -20.72 -4.21 24.39
CA LYS A 115 -20.34 -3.71 23.06
C LYS A 115 -18.86 -3.37 23.07
N ILE A 116 -18.14 -3.95 22.13
CA ILE A 116 -16.73 -3.67 21.89
C ILE A 116 -16.62 -2.83 20.62
N ASN A 117 -15.97 -1.67 20.75
CA ASN A 117 -15.63 -0.83 19.61
C ASN A 117 -14.17 -1.07 19.22
N LEU A 118 -13.95 -1.65 18.04
CA LEU A 118 -12.62 -1.93 17.49
C LEU A 118 -12.32 -0.96 16.34
N GLU A 119 -11.08 -0.49 16.27
CA GLU A 119 -10.60 0.34 15.18
C GLU A 119 -9.73 -0.53 14.26
N LEU A 120 -9.93 -0.37 12.96
CA LEU A 120 -9.31 -1.20 11.92
C LEU A 120 -8.39 -0.31 11.08
N PHE A 121 -7.36 -0.88 10.46
CA PHE A 121 -6.35 -0.10 9.73
C PHE A 121 -6.85 0.41 8.38
N GLN A 122 -7.54 -0.43 7.61
CA GLN A 122 -8.17 -0.09 6.32
C GLN A 122 -7.27 0.75 5.39
N LEU A 123 -6.05 0.27 5.15
CA LEU A 123 -5.03 1.00 4.39
C LEU A 123 -5.37 0.99 2.89
N SER A 124 -5.28 2.16 2.24
CA SER A 124 -5.58 2.32 0.81
C SER A 124 -4.50 1.67 -0.07
N GLU A 125 -4.92 1.02 -1.14
CA GLU A 125 -4.04 0.45 -2.18
C GLU A 125 -4.43 0.87 -3.61
N VAL A 126 -5.27 1.90 -3.74
CA VAL A 126 -5.83 2.35 -5.02
C VAL A 126 -4.74 2.78 -5.98
N ALA A 127 -3.75 3.55 -5.51
CA ALA A 127 -2.66 4.02 -6.37
C ALA A 127 -1.79 2.85 -6.85
N TRP A 128 -1.49 1.92 -5.94
CA TRP A 128 -0.75 0.70 -6.25
C TRP A 128 -1.45 -0.20 -7.25
N VAL A 129 -2.70 -0.59 -6.97
CA VAL A 129 -3.49 -1.46 -7.84
C VAL A 129 -3.66 -0.84 -9.23
N THR A 130 -3.84 0.49 -9.30
CA THR A 130 -3.92 1.20 -10.58
C THR A 130 -2.60 1.09 -11.35
N THR A 131 -1.48 1.36 -10.69
CA THR A 131 -0.12 1.30 -11.29
C THR A 131 0.23 -0.11 -11.78
N HIS A 132 -0.13 -1.14 -11.01
CA HIS A 132 0.05 -2.54 -11.39
C HIS A 132 -0.78 -2.89 -12.64
N ARG A 133 -2.04 -2.44 -12.70
CA ARG A 133 -2.96 -2.75 -13.81
C ARG A 133 -2.62 -2.02 -15.12
N THR A 134 -2.01 -0.84 -15.06
CA THR A 134 -1.62 -0.08 -16.25
C THR A 134 -0.30 -0.54 -16.85
N GLY A 135 0.40 -1.50 -16.22
CA GLY A 135 1.68 -2.02 -16.70
C GLY A 135 2.88 -1.10 -16.44
N ILE A 136 2.69 -0.01 -15.69
CA ILE A 136 3.74 0.97 -15.38
C ILE A 136 4.91 0.33 -14.61
N LEU A 137 4.65 -0.74 -13.85
CA LEU A 137 5.69 -1.48 -13.14
C LEU A 137 6.75 -2.10 -14.06
N ALA A 138 6.42 -2.38 -15.33
CA ALA A 138 7.38 -2.90 -16.29
C ALA A 138 8.37 -1.83 -16.79
N ALA A 139 8.06 -0.55 -16.59
CA ALA A 139 8.83 0.58 -17.09
C ALA A 139 9.68 1.27 -15.99
N ILE A 140 9.52 0.88 -14.72
CA ILE A 140 10.35 1.36 -13.61
C ILE A 140 11.52 0.42 -13.35
N ASP A 141 12.51 0.90 -12.59
CA ASP A 141 13.63 0.07 -12.20
C ASP A 141 13.20 -1.09 -11.29
N PHE A 142 13.87 -2.23 -11.44
CA PHE A 142 13.55 -3.45 -10.71
C PHE A 142 13.61 -3.27 -9.18
N GLU A 143 14.57 -2.50 -8.68
CA GLU A 143 14.75 -2.29 -7.23
C GLU A 143 13.59 -1.48 -6.63
N LEU A 144 13.10 -0.47 -7.34
CA LEU A 144 11.90 0.26 -6.97
C LEU A 144 10.67 -0.65 -7.05
N ALA A 145 10.48 -1.38 -8.15
CA ALA A 145 9.36 -2.32 -8.30
C ALA A 145 9.31 -3.33 -7.15
N PHE A 146 10.45 -3.96 -6.84
CA PHE A 146 10.56 -4.91 -5.73
C PHE A 146 10.29 -4.27 -4.37
N THR A 147 10.76 -3.04 -4.15
CA THR A 147 10.52 -2.30 -2.91
C THR A 147 9.04 -1.96 -2.73
N LEU A 148 8.35 -1.55 -3.80
CA LEU A 148 6.92 -1.29 -3.77
C LEU A 148 6.12 -2.57 -3.54
N GLU A 149 6.42 -3.65 -4.27
CA GLU A 149 5.77 -4.96 -4.08
C GLU A 149 5.89 -5.42 -2.62
N SER A 150 7.11 -5.41 -2.07
CA SER A 150 7.35 -5.83 -0.68
C SER A 150 6.62 -4.96 0.35
N THR A 151 6.38 -3.70 0.02
CA THR A 151 5.67 -2.75 0.89
C THR A 151 4.18 -3.04 0.88
N TYR A 152 3.59 -3.22 -0.31
CA TYR A 152 2.17 -3.51 -0.45
C TYR A 152 1.81 -4.95 -0.02
N ASP A 153 2.71 -5.93 -0.17
CA ASP A 153 2.56 -7.27 0.42
C ASP A 153 2.40 -7.22 1.95
N LEU A 154 3.17 -6.36 2.61
CA LEU A 154 3.05 -6.19 4.06
C LEU A 154 1.77 -5.44 4.43
N GLN A 155 1.36 -4.46 3.62
CA GLN A 155 0.09 -3.75 3.77
C GLN A 155 -1.11 -4.69 3.62
N GLU A 156 -1.11 -5.56 2.61
CA GLU A 156 -2.16 -6.55 2.39
C GLU A 156 -2.27 -7.49 3.61
N LYS A 157 -1.14 -7.92 4.17
CA LYS A 157 -1.14 -8.73 5.40
C LYS A 157 -1.77 -7.98 6.57
N VAL A 158 -1.47 -6.69 6.76
CA VAL A 158 -2.13 -5.87 7.79
C VAL A 158 -3.65 -5.85 7.55
N ASN A 159 -4.10 -5.50 6.35
CA ASN A 159 -5.52 -5.45 6.01
C ASN A 159 -6.22 -6.83 6.14
N SER A 160 -5.52 -7.95 5.91
CA SER A 160 -6.08 -9.29 6.08
C SER A 160 -6.42 -9.63 7.54
N PHE A 161 -5.76 -8.98 8.50
CA PHE A 161 -6.11 -9.10 9.91
C PHE A 161 -7.38 -8.33 10.26
N ASP A 162 -7.66 -7.19 9.61
CA ASP A 162 -8.96 -6.51 9.72
C ASP A 162 -10.10 -7.48 9.36
N ASP A 163 -9.97 -8.20 8.24
CA ASP A 163 -10.95 -9.20 7.80
C ASP A 163 -11.08 -10.38 8.78
N THR A 164 -9.96 -10.82 9.33
CA THR A 164 -9.93 -11.87 10.36
C THR A 164 -10.68 -11.42 11.61
N ILE A 165 -10.41 -10.22 12.11
CA ILE A 165 -11.08 -9.63 13.27
C ILE A 165 -12.58 -9.50 13.00
N ILE A 166 -12.99 -8.99 11.83
CA ILE A 166 -14.39 -8.88 11.45
C ILE A 166 -15.07 -10.26 11.42
N SER A 167 -14.40 -11.27 10.88
CA SER A 167 -14.93 -12.64 10.83
C SER A 167 -15.13 -13.23 12.23
N GLU A 168 -14.16 -13.06 13.12
CA GLU A 168 -14.25 -13.55 14.50
C GLU A 168 -15.34 -12.82 15.30
N LEU A 169 -15.53 -11.52 15.09
CA LEU A 169 -16.63 -10.76 15.68
C LEU A 169 -18.00 -11.22 15.19
N ARG A 170 -18.14 -11.53 13.90
CA ARG A 170 -19.41 -12.02 13.32
C ARG A 170 -19.77 -13.41 13.82
N ASN A 171 -18.77 -14.26 14.00
CA ASN A 171 -18.92 -15.65 14.43
C ASN A 171 -18.76 -15.81 15.94
N ILE A 172 -18.87 -14.71 16.71
CA ILE A 172 -18.61 -14.73 18.14
C ILE A 172 -19.59 -15.68 18.82
N SER A 173 -19.03 -16.78 19.34
CA SER A 173 -19.84 -17.90 19.87
C SER A 173 -20.23 -17.71 21.33
N GLY A 174 -19.97 -16.52 21.90
CA GLY A 174 -20.07 -16.29 23.33
C GLY A 174 -19.05 -17.09 24.14
N LYS A 175 -17.93 -17.48 23.52
CA LYS A 175 -16.85 -18.25 24.15
C LYS A 175 -15.57 -17.45 24.22
N LYS A 176 -14.79 -17.73 25.26
CA LYS A 176 -13.48 -17.11 25.51
C LYS A 176 -12.50 -17.25 24.32
N ASP A 177 -12.47 -18.42 23.68
CA ASP A 177 -11.61 -18.71 22.52
C ASP A 177 -11.77 -17.69 21.37
N SER A 178 -13.01 -17.24 21.10
CA SER A 178 -13.25 -16.23 20.06
C SER A 178 -12.57 -14.88 20.40
N PHE A 179 -12.59 -14.48 21.68
CA PHE A 179 -11.93 -13.25 22.12
C PHE A 179 -10.42 -13.39 22.17
N GLU A 180 -9.90 -14.57 22.51
CA GLU A 180 -8.46 -14.85 22.44
C GLU A 180 -7.93 -14.77 21.00
N LYS A 181 -8.71 -15.23 20.02
CA LYS A 181 -8.37 -15.08 18.59
C LYS A 181 -8.31 -13.63 18.16
N ILE A 182 -9.29 -12.81 18.56
CA ILE A 182 -9.30 -11.37 18.28
C ILE A 182 -8.09 -10.68 18.94
N TYR A 183 -7.80 -11.02 20.20
CA TYR A 183 -6.62 -10.51 20.90
C TYR A 183 -5.31 -10.83 20.15
N ARG A 184 -5.14 -12.09 19.72
CA ARG A 184 -3.94 -12.51 18.95
C ARG A 184 -3.87 -11.82 17.59
N ALA A 185 -5.01 -11.69 16.90
CA ALA A 185 -5.09 -11.00 15.62
C ALA A 185 -4.65 -9.53 15.74
N LEU A 186 -5.18 -8.81 16.73
CA LEU A 186 -4.79 -7.44 17.03
C LEU A 186 -3.28 -7.31 17.34
N ASP A 187 -2.73 -8.21 18.16
CA ASP A 187 -1.30 -8.14 18.50
C ASP A 187 -0.40 -8.35 17.28
N ILE A 188 -0.72 -9.32 16.42
CA ILE A 188 0.03 -9.55 15.17
C ILE A 188 -0.12 -8.36 14.23
N GLU A 189 -1.34 -7.87 14.04
CA GLU A 189 -1.65 -6.72 13.19
C GLU A 189 -0.88 -5.47 13.63
N ILE A 190 -0.86 -5.15 14.92
CA ILE A 190 -0.11 -4.02 15.49
C ILE A 190 1.39 -4.15 15.17
N ASN A 191 1.95 -5.35 15.29
CA ASN A 191 3.37 -5.59 15.01
C ASN A 191 3.69 -5.41 13.52
N LEU A 192 2.85 -5.96 12.63
CA LEU A 192 2.99 -5.79 11.18
C LEU A 192 2.81 -4.33 10.75
N ALA A 193 1.81 -3.65 11.29
CA ALA A 193 1.55 -2.24 11.04
C ALA A 193 2.71 -1.36 11.52
N THR A 194 3.29 -1.66 12.68
CA THR A 194 4.49 -0.96 13.18
C THR A 194 5.67 -1.17 12.23
N GLN A 195 5.90 -2.40 11.77
CA GLN A 195 6.95 -2.70 10.79
C GLN A 195 6.74 -1.98 9.46
N LEU A 196 5.51 -1.97 8.95
CA LEU A 196 5.11 -1.28 7.73
C LEU A 196 5.41 0.23 7.85
N LYS A 197 4.92 0.84 8.94
CA LYS A 197 5.06 2.27 9.21
C LYS A 197 6.51 2.70 9.41
N GLU A 198 7.28 1.98 10.21
CA GLU A 198 8.61 2.40 10.66
C GLU A 198 9.73 1.99 9.71
N ARG A 199 9.51 0.97 8.87
CA ARG A 199 10.56 0.42 7.99
C ARG A 199 10.18 0.45 6.53
N GLN A 200 9.06 -0.15 6.14
CA GLN A 200 8.75 -0.32 4.71
C GLN A 200 8.32 0.99 4.05
N TYR A 201 7.41 1.75 4.64
CA TYR A 201 6.99 3.04 4.10
C TYR A 201 8.15 4.05 3.94
N PRO A 202 9.03 4.28 4.93
CA PRO A 202 10.19 5.15 4.74
C PRO A 202 11.12 4.67 3.62
N LYS A 203 11.32 3.35 3.50
CA LYS A 203 12.14 2.76 2.43
C LYS A 203 11.52 3.02 1.06
N ALA A 204 10.22 2.78 0.90
CA ALA A 204 9.49 3.03 -0.34
C ALA A 204 9.48 4.51 -0.73
N LEU A 205 9.18 5.41 0.22
CA LEU A 205 9.19 6.86 -0.02
C LEU A 205 10.57 7.38 -0.47
N LYS A 206 11.63 6.84 0.13
CA LYS A 206 13.00 7.16 -0.28
C LYS A 206 13.27 6.68 -1.70
N ALA A 207 12.94 5.42 -2.03
CA ALA A 207 13.15 4.85 -3.36
C ALA A 207 12.37 5.63 -4.45
N ILE A 208 11.12 6.00 -4.17
CA ILE A 208 10.32 6.84 -5.06
C ILE A 208 10.99 8.21 -5.28
N SER A 209 11.46 8.84 -4.20
CA SER A 209 12.09 10.17 -4.29
C SER A 209 13.38 10.14 -5.10
N GLU A 210 14.18 9.07 -4.97
CA GLU A 210 15.40 8.88 -5.76
C GLU A 210 15.09 8.67 -7.25
N GLN A 211 14.02 7.94 -7.58
CA GLN A 211 13.61 7.72 -8.97
C GLN A 211 13.04 8.99 -9.62
N LEU A 212 12.27 9.79 -8.88
CA LEU A 212 11.71 11.06 -9.37
C LEU A 212 12.76 12.16 -9.60
N GLN A 213 13.99 11.99 -9.12
CA GLN A 213 15.10 12.94 -9.31
C GLN A 213 16.01 12.59 -10.50
N ARG A 214 15.81 11.43 -11.12
CA ARG A 214 16.56 10.98 -12.31
C ARG A 214 15.95 11.53 -13.58
#